data_AF-A0A2D9Y9Y2-F1
#
_entry.id   AF-A0A2D9Y9Y2-F1
#
_cell.length_a   1.000
_cell.length_b   1.000
_cell.length_c   1.000
_cell.angle_alpha   90.00
_cell.angle_beta   90.00
_cell.angle_gamma   90.00
#
_symmetry.space_group_name_H-M   'P 1'
#
loop_
_entity.id
_entity.type
_entity.pdbx_description
1 polymer ?
#
loop_
_entity_poly.entity_id
_entity_poly.type
_entity_poly.pdbx_seq_one_letter_code
_entity_poly.pdbx_strand_id
1 'polypeptide(L)' 'MKDAKVQAIDGDGDIIHVEMKNENGEQIVGVYQLIGWTKPSKKVKAQAELELYVPPKLSHPIQ' A
#
# COMPACT_ATOMS: atom_id res chain seq x y z
N MET A 1 -20.27 -5.50 0.76
CA MET A 1 -18.97 -4.89 0.36
C MET A 1 -17.87 -5.94 0.43
N LYS A 2 -17.41 -6.49 -0.70
CA LYS A 2 -16.31 -7.48 -0.69
C LYS A 2 -15.17 -7.20 -1.69
N ASP A 3 -15.29 -6.20 -2.56
CA ASP A 3 -14.24 -5.84 -3.51
C ASP A 3 -13.81 -4.40 -3.27
N ALA A 4 -12.70 -4.23 -2.55
CA ALA A 4 -11.98 -2.96 -2.45
C ALA A 4 -10.52 -3.22 -2.83
N LYS A 5 -10.00 -2.43 -3.76
CA LYS A 5 -8.63 -2.52 -4.28
C LYS A 5 -7.94 -1.18 -4.12
N VAL A 6 -6.77 -1.18 -3.50
CA VAL A 6 -5.90 -0.01 -3.48
C VAL A 6 -5.30 0.16 -4.88
N GLN A 7 -5.54 1.32 -5.49
CA GLN A 7 -5.02 1.66 -6.82
C GLN A 7 -3.69 2.42 -6.73
N ALA A 8 -3.60 3.35 -5.78
CA ALA A 8 -2.39 4.16 -5.59
C ALA A 8 -2.26 4.61 -4.14
N ILE A 9 -1.02 4.88 -3.74
CA ILE A 9 -0.65 5.46 -2.46
C ILE A 9 0.28 6.65 -2.78
N ASP A 10 -0.10 7.83 -2.32
CA ASP A 10 0.57 9.10 -2.60
C ASP A 10 0.92 9.82 -1.29
N GLY A 11 1.69 10.92 -1.39
CA GLY A 11 2.01 11.78 -0.24
C GLY A 11 2.73 11.04 0.88
N ASP A 12 3.78 10.26 0.56
CA ASP A 12 4.53 9.45 1.54
C ASP A 12 3.69 8.44 2.34
N GLY A 13 2.55 8.02 1.78
CA GLY A 13 1.61 7.12 2.46
C GLY A 13 0.45 7.82 3.12
N ASP A 14 0.37 9.15 3.05
CA ASP A 14 -0.71 9.92 3.67
C ASP A 14 -1.99 9.96 2.83
N ILE A 15 -1.95 9.57 1.55
CA ILE A 15 -3.11 9.56 0.67
C ILE A 15 -3.26 8.16 0.05
N ILE A 16 -4.45 7.60 0.11
CA ILE A 16 -4.78 6.30 -0.49
C ILE A 16 -5.95 6.47 -1.47
N HIS A 17 -5.74 6.02 -2.70
CA HIS A 17 -6.79 5.87 -3.71
C HIS A 17 -7.34 4.45 -3.68
N VAL A 18 -8.61 4.30 -3.34
CA VAL A 18 -9.29 3.00 -3.23
C VAL A 18 -10.41 2.94 -4.24
N GLU A 19 -10.40 1.88 -5.03
CA GLU A 19 -11.50 1.52 -5.89
C GLU A 19 -12.34 0.44 -5.22
N MET A 20 -13.67 0.59 -5.25
CA MET A 20 -14.58 -0.29 -4.56
C MET A 20 -15.91 -0.42 -5.31
N LYS A 21 -16.60 -1.55 -5.14
CA LYS A 21 -17.95 -1.73 -5.67
C LYS A 21 -19.00 -1.42 -4.62
N ASN A 22 -19.99 -0.60 -4.97
CA ASN A 22 -21.16 -0.38 -4.12
C ASN A 22 -22.11 -1.60 -4.13
N GLU A 23 -23.18 -1.52 -3.35
CA GLU A 23 -24.18 -2.61 -3.27
C GLU A 23 -24.93 -2.86 -4.59
N ASN A 24 -24.90 -1.88 -5.50
CA ASN A 24 -25.47 -1.97 -6.84
C ASN A 24 -24.48 -2.52 -7.89
N GLY A 25 -23.24 -2.82 -7.48
CA GLY A 25 -22.18 -3.31 -8.38
C GLY A 25 -21.45 -2.24 -9.18
N GLU A 26 -21.75 -0.96 -8.95
CA GLU A 26 -21.08 0.17 -9.60
C GLU A 26 -19.70 0.40 -8.98
N GLN A 27 -18.73 0.72 -9.84
CA GLN A 27 -17.35 0.99 -9.44
C GLN A 27 -17.23 2.44 -8.98
N ILE A 28 -16.76 2.62 -7.75
CA ILE A 28 -16.56 3.91 -7.10
C ILE A 28 -15.07 4.05 -6.78
N VAL A 29 -14.51 5.23 -7.03
CA VAL A 29 -13.14 5.58 -6.60
C VAL A 29 -13.24 6.58 -5.46
N GLY A 30 -12.68 6.22 -4.31
CA GLY A 30 -12.55 7.07 -3.12
C GLY A 30 -11.11 7.52 -2.92
N VAL A 31 -10.95 8.80 -2.54
CA VAL A 31 -9.67 9.37 -2.10
C VAL A 31 -9.71 9.53 -0.60
N TYR A 32 -8.78 8.88 0.12
CA TYR A 32 -8.71 8.93 1.57
C TYR A 32 -7.41 9.60 1.98
N GLN A 33 -7.51 10.63 2.81
CA GLN A 33 -6.36 11.25 3.46
C GLN A 33 -6.25 10.71 4.89
N LEU A 34 -5.08 10.17 5.21
CA LEU A 34 -4.73 9.69 6.54
C LEU A 34 -4.37 10.90 7.42
N ILE A 35 -5.30 11.29 8.30
CA ILE A 35 -5.10 12.37 9.27
C ILE A 35 -4.86 11.76 10.65
N GLY A 36 -3.76 12.17 11.32
CA GLY A 36 -3.54 11.89 12.74
C GLY A 36 -2.85 10.57 13.10
N TRP A 37 -2.32 9.83 12.13
CA TRP A 37 -1.49 8.66 12.42
C TRP A 37 -0.13 9.12 12.93
N THR A 38 0.29 8.60 14.09
CA THR A 38 1.64 8.80 14.58
C THR A 38 2.60 8.16 13.57
N LYS A 39 3.47 8.98 12.94
CA LYS A 39 4.54 8.45 12.09
C LYS A 39 5.29 7.38 12.88
N PRO A 40 5.38 6.13 12.39
CA PRO A 40 6.10 5.10 13.11
C PRO A 40 7.52 5.60 13.34
N SER A 41 8.06 5.33 14.53
CA SER A 41 9.44 5.71 14.82
C SER A 41 10.37 5.11 13.76
N LYS A 42 11.50 5.78 13.47
CA LYS A 42 12.48 5.30 12.47
C LYS A 42 12.82 3.81 12.65
N LYS A 43 12.83 3.33 13.90
CA LYS A 43 13.07 1.93 14.26
C LYS A 43 11.98 0.99 13.76
N VAL A 44 10.71 1.35 13.94
CA VAL A 44 9.56 0.55 13.48
C VAL A 44 9.51 0.52 11.96
N LYS A 45 9.76 1.66 11.30
CA LYS A 45 9.84 1.73 9.83
C LYS A 45 10.94 0.82 9.28
N ALA A 46 12.16 0.92 9.82
CA ALA A 46 13.29 0.10 9.39
C ALA A 46 13.07 -1.41 9.61
N GLN A 47 12.41 -1.79 10.71
CA GLN A 47 12.07 -3.19 10.97
C GLN A 47 11.03 -3.72 9.96
N ALA A 48 9.97 -2.96 9.70
CA ALA A 48 8.96 -3.34 8.71
C ALA A 48 9.56 -3.43 7.29
N GLU A 49 10.44 -2.49 6.91
CA GLU A 49 11.15 -2.53 5.63
C GLU A 49 12.09 -3.74 5.51
N LEU A 50 12.74 -4.16 6.60
CA LEU A 50 13.56 -5.37 6.64
C LEU A 50 12.71 -6.64 6.49
N GLU A 51 11.54 -6.69 7.13
CA GLU A 51 10.60 -7.81 7.02
C GLU A 51 9.98 -7.89 5.61
N LEU A 52 9.75 -6.75 4.97
CA LEU A 52 9.28 -6.66 3.59
C LEU A 52 10.38 -6.88 2.55
N TYR A 53 11.66 -6.79 2.95
CA TYR A 53 12.79 -6.93 2.06
C TYR A 53 12.87 -8.36 1.53
N VAL A 54 12.38 -8.56 0.32
CA VAL A 54 12.64 -9.77 -0.45
C VAL A 54 14.00 -9.60 -1.12
N PRO A 55 15.03 -10.39 -0.74
CA PRO A 55 16.31 -10.31 -1.43
C PRO A 55 16.11 -10.53 -2.93
N PRO A 56 16.78 -9.76 -3.80
CA PRO A 56 16.70 -9.99 -5.22
C PRO A 56 17.05 -11.45 -5.48
N LYS A 57 16.13 -12.19 -6.12
CA LYS A 57 16.45 -13.53 -6.62
C LYS A 57 17.67 -13.35 -7.52
N LEU A 58 18.82 -13.84 -7.08
CA LEU A 58 20.05 -13.88 -7.86
C LEU A 58 19.72 -14.48 -9.22
N SER A 59 19.51 -13.61 -10.20
CA SER A 59 19.24 -13.98 -11.58
C SER A 59 20.59 -14.01 -12.27
N HIS A 60 21.37 -15.05 -11.94
CA HIS A 60 22.50 -15.43 -12.77
C HIS A 60 22.39 -16.92 -13.09
N PRO A 61 21.73 -17.25 -14.21
CA PRO A 61 22.28 -18.15 -15.18
C PRO A 61 22.85 -17.25 -16.29
N ILE A 62 24.12 -17.31 -16.66
CA ILE A 62 24.68 -18.30 -17.59
C ILE A 62 26.18 -17.90 -17.68
N GLN A 63 27.11 -18.81 -17.42
CA GLN A 63 28.09 -19.30 -18.41
C GLN A 63 28.91 -20.47 -17.85
#